data_AF-A0A537CDA9-F1
#
_entry.id   AF-A0A537CDA9-F1
#
_cell.length_a   1.000
_cell.length_b   1.000
_cell.length_c   1.000
_cell.angle_alpha   90.00
_cell.angle_beta   90.00
_cell.angle_gamma   90.00
#
_symmetry.space_group_name_H-M   'P 1'
#
loop_
_entity.id
_entity.type
_entity.pdbx_description
1 polymer ?
#
loop_
_entity_poly.entity_id
_entity_poly.type
_entity_poly.pdbx_seq_one_letter_code
_entity_poly.pdbx_strand_id
1 'polypeptide(L)'
;MRHRVTSLGDLGKEVAQARRRKSLTQAELARRAGVGQSTLARFEAGLASEFGLRKLLAVLDVLGYELRFSPRGHSRTLEDVLKERTTENETSSLRRP
;
A
#
# COMPACT_ATOMS: atom_id res chain seq x y z
N MET A 1 1.02 -0.98 -16.99
CA MET A 1 0.21 0.25 -16.86
C MET A 1 0.23 0.68 -15.41
N ARG A 2 0.51 1.95 -15.08
CA ARG A 2 0.41 2.45 -13.70
C ARG A 2 -1.08 2.58 -13.36
N HIS A 3 -1.65 1.63 -12.62
CA HIS A 3 -3.04 1.73 -12.17
C HIS A 3 -3.10 2.80 -11.08
N ARG A 4 -3.80 3.90 -11.38
CA ARG A 4 -4.00 5.00 -10.46
C ARG A 4 -5.25 4.70 -9.63
N VAL A 5 -5.09 4.53 -8.33
CA VAL A 5 -6.22 4.38 -7.41
C VAL A 5 -6.85 5.75 -7.20
N THR A 6 -8.09 5.94 -7.70
CA THR A 6 -8.81 7.21 -7.59
C THR A 6 -10.11 7.12 -6.80
N SER A 7 -10.62 5.91 -6.57
CA SER A 7 -11.84 5.64 -5.83
C SER A 7 -11.65 4.53 -4.80
N LEU A 8 -12.60 4.40 -3.87
CA LEU A 8 -12.64 3.29 -2.91
C LEU A 8 -12.75 1.93 -3.61
N GLY A 9 -13.53 1.87 -4.69
CA GLY A 9 -13.69 0.65 -5.48
C GLY A 9 -12.40 0.21 -6.17
N ASP A 10 -11.63 1.16 -6.70
CA ASP A 10 -10.29 0.88 -7.25
C ASP A 10 -9.36 0.33 -6.17
N LEU A 11 -9.36 0.96 -4.99
CA LEU A 11 -8.53 0.52 -3.86
C LEU A 11 -8.89 -0.90 -3.43
N GLY A 12 -10.18 -1.21 -3.35
CA GLY A 12 -10.68 -2.55 -3.04
C GLY A 12 -10.19 -3.60 -4.04
N LYS A 13 -10.25 -3.29 -5.35
CA LYS A 13 -9.76 -4.17 -6.41
C LYS A 13 -8.25 -4.39 -6.31
N GLU A 14 -7.47 -3.35 -6.00
CA GLU A 14 -6.02 -3.48 -5.78
C GLU A 14 -5.68 -4.36 -4.57
N VAL A 15 -6.43 -4.20 -3.47
CA VAL A 15 -6.31 -5.07 -2.29
C VAL A 15 -6.65 -6.52 -2.65
N ALA A 16 -7.69 -6.75 -3.44
CA ALA A 16 -8.07 -8.09 -3.91
C ALA A 16 -6.96 -8.74 -4.73
N GLN A 17 -6.30 -7.98 -5.61
CA GLN A 17 -5.16 -8.46 -6.38
C GLN A 17 -3.97 -8.78 -5.46
N ALA A 18 -3.65 -7.90 -4.50
CA ALA A 18 -2.59 -8.12 -3.53
C ALA A 18 -2.83 -9.38 -2.68
N ARG A 19 -4.07 -9.60 -2.23
CA ARG A 19 -4.46 -10.82 -1.52
C ARG A 19 -4.23 -12.07 -2.37
N ARG A 20 -4.65 -12.05 -3.63
CA ARG A 20 -4.48 -13.18 -4.57
C ARG A 20 -3.00 -13.49 -4.84
N ARG A 21 -2.14 -12.47 -4.94
CA ARG A 21 -0.67 -12.66 -5.07
C ARG A 21 -0.05 -13.36 -3.85
N LYS A 22 -0.65 -13.23 -2.66
CA LYS A 22 -0.27 -13.97 -1.45
C LYS A 22 -1.01 -15.31 -1.28
N SER A 23 -1.83 -15.73 -2.25
CA SER A 23 -2.63 -16.96 -2.19
C SER A 23 -3.54 -17.07 -0.95
N LEU A 24 -3.97 -15.94 -0.38
CA LEU A 24 -4.88 -15.92 0.76
C LEU A 24 -6.33 -15.95 0.28
N THR A 25 -7.19 -16.70 0.98
CA THR A 25 -8.65 -16.57 0.82
C THR A 25 -9.15 -15.28 1.49
N GLN A 26 -10.36 -14.84 1.14
CA GLN A 26 -10.98 -13.69 1.82
C GLN A 26 -11.18 -13.98 3.31
N ALA A 27 -11.59 -15.19 3.67
CA ALA A 27 -11.75 -15.60 5.06
C ALA A 27 -10.43 -15.53 5.83
N GLU A 28 -9.33 -15.97 5.21
CA GLU A 28 -8.03 -15.96 5.87
C GLU A 28 -7.49 -14.54 6.07
N LEU A 29 -7.58 -13.67 5.05
CA LEU A 29 -7.19 -12.28 5.18
C LEU A 29 -8.05 -11.55 6.22
N ALA A 30 -9.37 -11.77 6.18
CA ALA A 30 -10.30 -11.14 7.11
C ALA A 30 -9.99 -11.52 8.56
N ARG A 31 -9.77 -12.81 8.82
CA ARG A 31 -9.40 -13.34 10.14
C ARG A 31 -8.10 -12.73 10.65
N ARG A 32 -7.05 -12.71 9.83
CA ARG A 32 -5.74 -12.13 10.21
C ARG A 32 -5.82 -10.63 10.46
N ALA A 33 -6.62 -9.91 9.68
CA ALA A 33 -6.76 -8.45 9.79
C ALA A 33 -7.80 -8.01 10.85
N GLY A 34 -8.50 -8.95 11.49
CA GLY A 34 -9.55 -8.65 12.47
C GLY A 34 -10.76 -7.93 11.86
N VAL A 35 -11.12 -8.23 10.62
CA VAL A 35 -12.26 -7.64 9.91
C VAL A 35 -13.31 -8.70 9.54
N GLY A 36 -14.55 -8.29 9.31
CA GLY A 36 -15.60 -9.19 8.82
C GLY A 36 -15.32 -9.65 7.39
N GLN A 37 -15.43 -10.96 7.11
CA GLN A 37 -15.20 -11.53 5.78
C GLN A 37 -16.17 -10.97 4.72
N SER A 38 -17.45 -10.77 5.05
CA SER A 38 -18.42 -10.12 4.16
C SER A 38 -18.08 -8.66 3.88
N THR A 39 -17.57 -7.93 4.88
CA THR A 39 -17.08 -6.55 4.73
C THR A 39 -15.88 -6.50 3.78
N LEU A 40 -14.90 -7.38 3.98
CA LEU A 40 -13.73 -7.49 3.11
C LEU A 40 -14.14 -7.88 1.68
N ALA A 41 -15.08 -8.81 1.52
CA ALA A 41 -15.55 -9.26 0.20
C ALA A 41 -16.25 -8.13 -0.58
N ARG A 42 -17.14 -7.36 0.07
CA ARG A 42 -17.78 -6.19 -0.55
C ARG A 42 -16.77 -5.11 -0.92
N PHE A 43 -15.78 -4.88 -0.05
CA PHE A 43 -14.69 -3.94 -0.31
C PHE A 43 -13.87 -4.36 -1.52
N GLU A 44 -13.39 -5.62 -1.54
CA GLU A 44 -12.61 -6.17 -2.66
C GLU A 44 -13.36 -6.20 -4.00
N ALA A 45 -14.69 -6.35 -3.96
CA ALA A 45 -15.55 -6.29 -5.14
C ALA A 45 -15.83 -4.85 -5.62
N GLY A 46 -15.43 -3.83 -4.86
CA GLY A 46 -15.73 -2.43 -5.12
C GLY A 46 -17.19 -2.05 -4.88
N LEU A 47 -17.92 -2.84 -4.09
CA LEU A 47 -19.34 -2.65 -3.75
C LEU A 47 -19.54 -2.01 -2.37
N ALA A 48 -18.45 -1.77 -1.63
CA ALA A 48 -18.51 -1.06 -0.36
C ALA A 48 -18.67 0.44 -0.59
N SER A 49 -19.65 1.06 0.06
CA SER A 49 -19.80 2.51 0.12
C SER A 49 -18.75 3.16 1.02
N GLU A 50 -18.24 2.40 2.01
CA GLU A 50 -17.21 2.83 2.94
C GLU A 50 -16.29 1.67 3.35
N PHE A 51 -15.06 2.00 3.73
CA PHE A 51 -14.14 1.08 4.37
C PHE A 51 -13.23 1.85 5.33
N GLY A 52 -13.41 1.64 6.63
CA GLY A 52 -12.71 2.45 7.65
C GLY A 52 -11.19 2.33 7.56
N LEU A 53 -10.49 3.46 7.75
CA LEU A 53 -9.02 3.53 7.64
C LEU A 53 -8.29 2.51 8.51
N ARG A 54 -8.76 2.29 9.75
CA ARG A 54 -8.19 1.25 10.64
C ARG A 54 -8.25 -0.15 10.03
N LYS A 55 -9.38 -0.50 9.39
CA LYS A 55 -9.56 -1.80 8.71
C LYS A 55 -8.63 -1.90 7.51
N LEU A 56 -8.49 -0.81 6.75
CA LEU A 56 -7.55 -0.73 5.64
C LEU A 56 -6.11 -0.97 6.10
N LEU A 57 -5.65 -0.26 7.12
CA LEU A 57 -4.29 -0.40 7.64
C LEU A 57 -4.02 -1.81 8.15
N ALA A 58 -4.96 -2.43 8.87
CA ALA A 58 -4.82 -3.82 9.32
C ALA A 58 -4.76 -4.82 8.15
N VAL A 59 -5.55 -4.61 7.10
CA VAL A 59 -5.50 -5.42 5.89
C VAL A 59 -4.16 -5.24 5.16
N LEU A 60 -3.68 -4.01 5.01
CA LEU A 60 -2.38 -3.72 4.38
C LEU A 60 -1.23 -4.36 5.15
N ASP A 61 -1.25 -4.31 6.48
CA ASP A 61 -0.25 -4.94 7.35
C ASP A 61 -0.13 -6.45 7.12
N VAL A 62 -1.26 -7.18 7.11
CA VAL A 62 -1.28 -8.62 6.77
C VAL A 62 -0.77 -8.87 5.35
N LEU A 63 -1.09 -7.96 4.42
CA LEU A 63 -0.62 -8.01 3.05
C LEU A 63 0.82 -7.52 2.88
N GLY A 64 1.50 -7.06 3.93
CA GLY A 64 2.88 -6.57 3.88
C GLY A 64 3.04 -5.28 3.08
N TYR A 65 2.02 -4.43 3.10
CA TYR A 65 2.02 -3.11 2.47
C TYR A 65 1.91 -2.01 3.53
N GLU A 66 2.42 -0.84 3.21
CA GLU A 66 2.26 0.39 4.00
C GLU A 66 1.64 1.50 3.15
N LEU A 67 0.98 2.46 3.82
CA LEU A 67 0.39 3.62 3.17
C LEU A 67 1.39 4.78 3.17
N ARG A 68 1.78 5.28 1.99
CA ARG A 68 2.63 6.46 1.83
C ARG A 68 1.87 7.58 1.15
N PHE A 69 2.04 8.81 1.65
CA PHE A 69 1.53 10.01 1.02
C PHE A 69 2.64 10.68 0.20
N SER A 70 2.30 11.17 -0.98
CA SER A 70 3.21 11.94 -1.83
C SER A 70 2.46 13.10 -2.51
N PRO A 71 3.13 14.22 -2.79
CA PRO A 71 2.51 15.32 -3.54
C PRO A 71 2.01 14.86 -4.91
N ARG A 72 0.80 15.27 -5.28
CA ARG A 72 0.25 14.98 -6.61
C ARG A 72 1.13 15.64 -7.68
N GLY A 73 1.49 14.89 -8.72
CA GLY A 73 2.32 15.38 -9.83
C GLY A 73 3.83 15.11 -9.70
N HIS A 74 4.33 14.70 -8.53
CA HIS A 74 5.70 14.18 -8.38
C HIS A 74 5.72 12.68 -8.74
N SER A 75 5.67 12.37 -10.03
CA SER A 75 6.24 11.11 -10.52
C SER A 75 7.74 11.20 -10.29
N ARG A 76 8.27 10.54 -9.25
CA ARG A 76 9.70 10.39 -8.89
C ARG A 76 10.62 11.20 -9.81
N THR A 77 10.96 12.43 -9.40
CA THR A 77 11.82 13.29 -10.21
C THR A 77 13.25 12.79 -10.08
N LEU A 78 14.10 13.14 -11.04
CA LEU A 78 15.55 12.85 -10.95
C LEU A 78 16.19 13.40 -9.66
N GLU A 79 15.56 14.37 -8.99
CA GLU A 79 16.02 14.99 -7.74
C GLU A 79 15.88 14.08 -6.51
N ASP A 80 14.88 13.19 -6.46
CA ASP A 80 14.75 12.19 -5.39
C ASP A 80 15.91 11.18 -5.44
N VAL A 81 16.34 10.84 -6.66
CA VAL A 81 17.46 9.91 -6.93
C VAL A 81 18.81 10.57 -6.63
N LEU A 82 18.95 11.88 -6.84
CA LEU A 82 20.19 12.61 -6.51
C LEU A 82 20.37 12.82 -5.01
N LYS A 83 19.30 13.08 -4.24
CA LYS A 83 19.38 13.25 -2.77
C LYS A 83 19.82 11.99 -2.03
N GLU A 84 19.53 10.81 -2.57
CA GLU A 84 20.02 9.52 -2.04
C GLU A 84 21.55 9.38 -2.22
N ARG A 85 22.16 9.94 -3.28
CA ARG A 85 23.61 9.81 -3.55
C ARG A 85 24.50 10.82 -2.83
N THR A 86 24.03 12.05 -2.61
CA THR A 86 24.80 13.06 -1.85
C THR A 86 24.86 12.74 -0.36
N THR A 87 23.77 12.22 0.20
CA THR A 87 23.75 11.76 1.60
C THR A 87 24.66 10.55 1.81
N GLU A 88 24.73 9.61 0.85
CA GLU A 88 25.68 8.49 0.87
C GLU A 88 27.15 8.94 0.74
N ASN A 89 27.46 9.94 -0.10
CA ASN A 89 28.83 10.44 -0.29
C ASN A 89 29.36 11.27 0.89
N GLU A 90 28.50 12.06 1.53
CA GLU A 90 28.87 12.83 2.74
C GLU A 90 29.18 11.90 3.91
N THR A 91 28.34 10.87 4.13
CA THR A 91 28.54 9.94 5.25
C THR A 91 29.77 9.02 5.05
N SER A 92 30.16 8.75 3.81
CA SER A 92 31.37 7.98 3.46
C SER A 92 32.66 8.78 3.66
N SER A 93 32.66 10.10 3.44
CA SER A 93 33.83 10.97 3.69
C SER A 93 34.09 11.26 5.16
N LEU A 94 33.06 11.17 6.02
CA LEU A 94 33.18 11.39 7.48
C LEU A 94 33.72 10.18 8.26
N ARG A 95 33.97 9.03 7.60
CA ARG A 95 34.42 7.76 8.21
C ARG A 95 35.82 7.32 7.78
N ARG A 96 36.70 8.25 7.40
CA ARG A 96 38.12 7.97 7.25
C ARG A 96 38.88 8.66 8.40
N PRO A 97 39.44 7.92 9.37
CA PRO A 97 40.36 8.49 10.36
C PRO A 97 41.68 8.91 9.71
#